data_AF-E6UK69-F1
#
_entry.id   AF-E6UK69-F1
#
_cell.length_a   1.000
_cell.length_b   1.000
_cell.length_c   1.000
_cell.angle_alpha   90.00
_cell.angle_beta   90.00
_cell.angle_gamma   90.00
#
_symmetry.space_group_name_H-M   'P 1'
#
loop_
_entity.id
_entity.type
_entity.pdbx_description
1 polymer ?
#
loop_
_entity_poly.entity_id
_entity_poly.type
_entity_poly.pdbx_seq_one_letter_code
_entity_poly.pdbx_strand_id
1 'polypeptide(L)'
;MGWTGTHANFYKKKGYRTVVDVKAECDDLFAHDHGRFKVLKSTVLGRVYYAAVAICKKWPEGSSYKPEELVEIPENERRVVGFVILTSVDNNEWFNFNFKEMEETCGPCEDHCPMGIIKLLTPTASEYANEWRER
;
A
#
# COMPACT_ATOMS: atom_id res chain seq x y z
N MET A 1 13.58 -3.36 4.08
CA MET A 1 12.68 -2.61 4.98
C MET A 1 12.26 -3.50 6.15
N GLY A 2 12.26 -2.95 7.37
CA GLY A 2 11.87 -3.66 8.61
C GLY A 2 10.36 -3.60 8.87
N TRP A 3 9.91 -4.15 10.00
CA TRP A 3 8.53 -3.99 10.48
C TRP A 3 8.37 -2.64 11.20
N THR A 4 7.24 -1.98 10.98
CA THR A 4 6.82 -0.76 11.68
C THR A 4 5.60 -1.07 12.53
N GLY A 5 5.65 -0.71 13.82
CA GLY A 5 4.54 -0.89 14.76
C GLY A 5 3.88 0.44 15.12
N THR A 6 2.55 0.48 15.09
CA THR A 6 1.72 1.63 15.46
C THR A 6 0.53 1.20 16.31
N HIS A 7 -0.19 2.18 16.86
CA HIS A 7 -1.48 1.93 17.49
C HIS A 7 -2.56 1.96 16.42
N ALA A 8 -3.41 0.93 16.37
CA ALA A 8 -4.56 0.89 15.47
C ALA A 8 -5.56 1.98 15.81
N ASN A 9 -6.01 2.71 14.80
CA ASN A 9 -7.00 3.78 14.87
C ASN A 9 -8.39 3.32 14.39
N PHE A 10 -8.42 2.33 13.49
CA PHE A 10 -9.62 1.84 12.83
C PHE A 10 -10.00 0.45 13.35
N TYR A 11 -11.25 0.34 13.77
CA TYR A 11 -11.81 -0.89 14.29
C TYR A 11 -13.16 -1.17 13.65
N LYS A 12 -13.44 -2.45 13.43
CA LYS A 12 -14.75 -2.91 12.93
C LYS A 12 -15.32 -4.02 13.79
N LYS A 13 -16.65 -4.16 13.74
CA LYS A 13 -17.36 -5.26 14.37
C LYS A 13 -17.26 -6.52 13.50
N LYS A 14 -16.88 -7.63 14.11
CA LYS A 14 -16.94 -8.98 13.51
C LYS A 14 -17.74 -9.87 14.45
N GLY A 15 -19.06 -9.89 14.24
CA GLY A 15 -20.02 -10.44 15.22
C GLY A 15 -19.96 -9.65 16.52
N TYR A 16 -19.76 -10.35 17.64
CA TYR A 16 -19.68 -9.74 18.98
C TYR A 16 -18.32 -9.11 19.30
N ARG A 17 -17.28 -9.39 18.51
CA ARG A 17 -15.92 -8.89 18.76
C ARG A 17 -15.67 -7.59 18.00
N THR A 18 -14.89 -6.70 18.61
CA THR A 18 -14.25 -5.57 17.91
C THR A 18 -12.87 -6.03 17.49
N VAL A 19 -12.52 -5.86 16.21
CA VAL A 19 -11.22 -6.23 15.66
C VAL A 19 -10.65 -5.05 14.89
N VAL A 20 -9.32 -4.96 14.82
CA VAL A 20 -8.62 -3.96 13.99
C VAL A 20 -9.08 -4.10 12.54
N ASP A 21 -9.41 -2.97 11.92
CA ASP A 21 -9.72 -2.93 10.50
C ASP A 21 -8.44 -2.73 9.68
N VAL A 22 -7.69 -3.81 9.50
CA VAL A 22 -6.42 -3.84 8.76
C VAL A 22 -6.49 -3.14 7.40
N LYS A 23 -7.63 -3.27 6.69
CA LYS A 23 -7.78 -2.63 5.38
C LYS A 23 -7.80 -1.10 5.53
N ALA A 24 -8.56 -0.59 6.50
CA ALA A 24 -8.67 0.84 6.74
C ALA A 24 -7.34 1.41 7.26
N GLU A 25 -6.64 0.71 8.14
CA GLU A 25 -5.27 1.08 8.57
C GLU A 25 -4.33 1.24 7.37
N CYS A 26 -4.29 0.24 6.49
CA CYS A 26 -3.41 0.29 5.32
C CYS A 26 -3.83 1.34 4.30
N ASP A 27 -5.14 1.52 4.05
CA ASP A 27 -5.63 2.59 3.15
C ASP A 27 -5.23 3.99 3.67
N ASP A 28 -5.25 4.16 5.00
CA ASP A 28 -4.91 5.40 5.69
C ASP A 28 -3.41 5.74 5.62
N LEU A 29 -2.52 4.73 5.59
CA LEU A 29 -1.08 4.94 5.36
C LEU A 29 -0.82 5.72 4.06
N PHE A 30 -1.53 5.37 2.98
CA PHE A 30 -1.39 6.07 1.69
C PHE A 30 -2.05 7.46 1.70
N ALA A 31 -3.16 7.62 2.42
CA ALA A 31 -3.84 8.90 2.54
C ALA A 31 -2.96 9.95 3.25
N HIS A 32 -2.13 9.51 4.20
CA HIS A 32 -1.22 10.38 4.95
C HIS A 32 0.04 10.80 4.18
N ASP A 33 0.33 10.25 3.00
CA ASP A 33 1.53 10.60 2.22
C ASP A 33 1.34 11.90 1.40
N HIS A 34 0.83 12.96 2.03
CA HIS A 34 0.69 14.30 1.45
C HIS A 34 -0.04 14.37 0.10
N GLY A 35 -0.96 13.42 -0.15
CA GLY A 35 -1.69 13.28 -1.42
C GLY A 35 -0.82 12.82 -2.59
N ARG A 36 0.38 12.29 -2.32
CA ARG A 36 1.26 11.70 -3.32
C ARG A 36 0.71 10.40 -3.87
N PHE A 37 0.05 9.62 -3.03
CA PHE A 37 -0.56 8.36 -3.40
C PHE A 37 -2.08 8.43 -3.30
N LYS A 38 -2.76 7.75 -4.23
CA LYS A 38 -4.21 7.56 -4.20
C LYS A 38 -4.54 6.10 -4.42
N VAL A 39 -5.10 5.45 -3.42
CA VAL A 39 -5.59 4.07 -3.52
C VAL A 39 -6.80 4.04 -4.46
N LEU A 40 -6.69 3.31 -5.57
CA LEU A 40 -7.80 3.10 -6.50
C LEU A 40 -8.63 1.88 -6.10
N LYS A 41 -7.96 0.84 -5.62
CA LYS A 41 -8.57 -0.39 -5.16
C LYS A 41 -7.63 -1.10 -4.20
N SER A 42 -8.18 -1.66 -3.15
CA SER A 42 -7.42 -2.42 -2.16
C SER A 42 -8.21 -3.57 -1.60
N THR A 43 -7.49 -4.56 -1.06
CA THR A 43 -8.08 -5.74 -0.42
C THR A 43 -7.10 -6.33 0.58
N VAL A 44 -7.62 -7.12 1.52
CA VAL A 44 -6.81 -7.87 2.49
C VAL A 44 -7.11 -9.34 2.33
N LEU A 45 -6.07 -10.14 2.09
CA LEU A 45 -6.12 -11.60 2.08
C LEU A 45 -5.26 -12.14 3.21
N GLY A 46 -5.90 -12.73 4.23
CA GLY A 46 -5.21 -13.20 5.43
C GLY A 46 -4.51 -12.05 6.16
N ARG A 47 -3.17 -12.07 6.11
CA ARG A 47 -2.28 -11.06 6.72
C ARG A 47 -1.65 -10.11 5.70
N VAL A 48 -2.08 -10.17 4.44
CA VAL A 48 -1.47 -9.41 3.35
C VAL A 48 -2.49 -8.43 2.80
N TYR A 49 -2.12 -7.16 2.74
CA TYR A 49 -2.86 -6.12 2.06
C TYR A 49 -2.28 -5.92 0.67
N TYR A 50 -3.16 -5.83 -0.32
CA TYR A 50 -2.82 -5.55 -1.71
C TYR A 50 -3.55 -4.29 -2.15
N ALA A 51 -2.88 -3.42 -2.90
CA ALA A 51 -3.50 -2.24 -3.48
C ALA A 51 -2.97 -1.90 -4.87
N ALA A 52 -3.87 -1.38 -5.70
CA ALA A 52 -3.55 -0.58 -6.88
C ALA A 52 -3.53 0.89 -6.47
N VAL A 53 -2.37 1.52 -6.57
CA VAL A 53 -2.14 2.88 -6.09
C VAL A 53 -1.71 3.76 -7.25
N ALA A 54 -2.44 4.84 -7.49
CA ALA A 54 -2.04 5.88 -8.43
C ALA A 54 -1.03 6.83 -7.79
N ILE A 55 0.07 7.09 -8.49
CA ILE A 55 1.06 8.08 -8.09
C ILE A 55 0.62 9.44 -8.64
N CYS A 56 0.18 10.32 -7.73
CA CYS A 56 -0.38 11.63 -8.04
C CYS A 56 0.64 12.76 -7.96
N LYS A 57 1.68 12.62 -7.13
CA LYS A 57 2.75 13.62 -6.99
C LYS A 57 4.13 12.97 -7.07
N LYS A 58 5.13 13.75 -7.45
CA LYS A 58 6.54 13.34 -7.43
C LYS A 58 7.39 14.45 -6.85
N TRP A 59 8.57 14.08 -6.35
CA TRP A 59 9.61 15.06 -6.11
C TRP A 59 10.25 15.48 -7.43
N PRO A 60 10.49 16.78 -7.63
CA PRO A 60 11.29 17.25 -8.74
C PRO A 60 12.74 16.79 -8.58
N GLU A 61 13.46 16.71 -9.70
CA GLU A 61 14.88 16.37 -9.69
C GLU A 61 15.68 17.42 -8.91
N GLY A 62 16.59 16.98 -8.04
CA GLY A 62 17.34 17.87 -7.14
C GLY A 62 16.57 18.36 -5.91
N SER A 63 15.38 17.81 -5.63
CA SER A 63 14.61 18.10 -4.42
C SER A 63 15.35 17.70 -3.14
N SER A 64 15.05 18.42 -2.05
CA SER A 64 15.47 18.06 -0.70
C SER A 64 14.56 17.02 -0.03
N TYR A 65 13.68 16.34 -0.79
CA TYR A 65 12.69 15.37 -0.30
C TYR A 65 11.74 15.92 0.77
N LYS A 66 11.43 17.23 0.68
CA LYS A 66 10.48 17.87 1.58
C LYS A 66 9.06 17.73 1.05
N PRO A 67 8.05 17.49 1.90
CA PRO A 67 6.65 17.37 1.46
C PRO A 67 6.14 18.58 0.68
N GLU A 68 6.55 19.79 1.04
CA GLU A 68 6.16 21.04 0.38
C GLU A 68 6.70 21.20 -1.06
N GLU A 69 7.71 20.42 -1.46
CA GLU A 69 8.29 20.46 -2.80
C GLU A 69 7.61 19.47 -3.77
N LEU A 70 6.61 18.70 -3.31
CA LEU A 70 5.88 17.75 -4.15
C LEU A 70 5.14 18.47 -5.27
N VAL A 71 5.41 18.05 -6.51
CA VAL A 71 4.72 18.55 -7.70
C VAL A 71 3.68 17.55 -8.18
N GLU A 72 2.53 18.04 -8.64
CA GLU A 72 1.50 17.19 -9.22
C GLU A 72 1.94 16.58 -10.54
N ILE A 73 1.61 15.31 -10.73
CA ILE A 73 1.80 14.60 -11.99
C ILE A 73 0.52 14.78 -12.81
N PRO A 74 0.61 15.24 -14.07
CA PRO A 74 -0.51 15.29 -14.99
C PRO A 74 -1.23 13.94 -15.11
N GLU A 75 -2.57 13.92 -15.19
CA GLU A 75 -3.35 12.68 -15.14
C GLU A 75 -2.94 11.63 -16.19
N ASN A 76 -2.57 12.07 -17.39
CA ASN A 76 -2.11 11.23 -18.49
C ASN A 76 -0.71 10.61 -18.25
N GLU A 77 0.06 11.12 -17.30
CA GLU A 77 1.39 10.62 -16.93
C GLU A 77 1.38 9.83 -15.62
N ARG A 78 0.25 9.82 -14.89
CA ARG A 78 0.14 9.08 -13.63
C ARG A 78 0.24 7.58 -13.90
N ARG A 79 1.08 6.93 -13.11
CA ARG A 79 1.21 5.47 -13.11
C ARG A 79 0.41 4.89 -11.97
N VAL A 80 -0.18 3.73 -12.23
CA VAL A 80 -0.80 2.87 -11.22
C VAL A 80 0.12 1.70 -10.97
N VAL A 81 0.56 1.55 -9.72
CA VAL A 81 1.52 0.52 -9.29
C VAL A 81 0.90 -0.38 -8.22
N GLY A 82 1.40 -1.61 -8.15
CA GLY A 82 1.00 -2.59 -7.14
C GLY A 82 1.79 -2.40 -5.83
N PHE A 83 1.07 -2.34 -4.71
CA PHE A 83 1.65 -2.37 -3.37
C PHE A 83 1.22 -3.63 -2.63
N VAL A 84 2.16 -4.20 -1.88
CA VAL A 84 1.96 -5.35 -0.99
C VAL A 84 2.40 -4.95 0.41
N ILE A 85 1.53 -5.09 1.39
CA ILE A 85 1.85 -4.79 2.79
C ILE A 85 1.59 -6.03 3.63
N LEU A 86 2.64 -6.56 4.27
CA LEU A 86 2.47 -7.59 5.29
C LEU A 86 1.97 -6.92 6.56
N THR A 87 1.00 -7.55 7.24
CA THR A 87 0.37 -7.01 8.44
C THR A 87 0.36 -8.04 9.55
N SER A 88 0.47 -7.57 10.79
CA SER A 88 0.31 -8.38 12.00
C SER A 88 -0.44 -7.57 13.04
N VAL A 89 -1.41 -8.19 13.70
CA VAL A 89 -2.21 -7.57 14.76
C VAL A 89 -2.03 -8.38 16.03
N ASP A 90 -1.60 -7.72 17.10
CA ASP A 90 -1.57 -8.29 18.45
C ASP A 90 -2.24 -7.32 19.43
N ASN A 91 -3.47 -7.66 19.86
CA ASN A 91 -4.24 -6.81 20.76
C ASN A 91 -3.70 -6.77 22.20
N ASN A 92 -2.69 -7.58 22.53
CA ASN A 92 -2.05 -7.55 23.85
C ASN A 92 -0.86 -6.59 23.90
N GLU A 93 -0.39 -6.10 22.75
CA GLU A 93 0.72 -5.17 22.67
C GLU A 93 0.23 -3.72 22.65
N TRP A 94 1.07 -2.80 23.13
CA TRP A 94 0.79 -1.36 23.07
C TRP A 94 0.71 -0.85 21.63
N PHE A 95 1.61 -1.32 20.77
CA PHE A 95 1.53 -1.14 19.32
C PHE A 95 0.87 -2.36 18.69
N ASN A 96 -0.46 -2.36 18.73
CA ASN A 96 -1.27 -3.51 18.36
C ASN A 96 -1.41 -3.73 16.83
N PHE A 97 -0.88 -2.84 16.00
CA PHE A 97 -0.84 -2.98 14.55
C PHE A 97 0.59 -2.84 14.02
N ASN A 98 1.05 -3.86 13.31
CA ASN A 98 2.38 -3.89 12.71
C ASN A 98 2.25 -4.09 11.21
N PHE A 99 3.04 -3.38 10.44
CA PHE A 99 3.05 -3.49 8.98
C PHE A 99 4.47 -3.46 8.41
N LYS A 100 4.63 -4.04 7.23
CA LYS A 100 5.85 -4.01 6.44
C LYS A 100 5.48 -3.77 4.98
N GLU A 101 5.79 -2.59 4.50
CA GLU A 101 5.57 -2.19 3.11
C GLU A 101 6.57 -2.88 2.17
N MET A 102 6.06 -3.38 1.06
CA MET A 102 6.81 -3.99 -0.03
C MET A 102 6.23 -3.49 -1.36
N GLU A 103 7.09 -3.04 -2.26
CA GLU A 103 6.71 -2.65 -3.62
C GLU A 103 6.81 -3.87 -4.56
N GLU A 104 6.02 -3.91 -5.65
CA GLU A 104 6.05 -4.98 -6.66
C GLU A 104 7.43 -5.23 -7.30
N THR A 105 8.38 -4.31 -7.15
CA THR A 105 9.76 -4.41 -7.65
C THR A 105 10.72 -5.15 -6.69
N CYS A 106 10.29 -5.51 -5.48
CA CYS A 106 11.18 -5.92 -4.41
C CYS A 106 11.51 -7.44 -4.32
N GLY A 107 10.93 -8.31 -5.17
CA GLY A 107 11.22 -9.77 -5.18
C GLY A 107 10.98 -10.51 -3.84
N PRO A 108 11.07 -11.85 -3.82
CA PRO A 108 9.87 -12.69 -3.66
C PRO A 108 8.91 -12.15 -2.58
N CYS A 109 7.90 -11.42 -3.03
CA CYS A 109 6.82 -10.91 -2.22
C CYS A 109 5.60 -11.85 -2.35
N GLU A 110 4.68 -11.78 -1.39
CA GLU A 110 3.37 -12.43 -1.49
C GLU A 110 2.71 -12.09 -2.83
N ASP A 111 2.37 -13.12 -3.60
CA ASP A 111 2.04 -13.05 -5.03
C ASP A 111 0.58 -13.36 -5.35
N HIS A 112 -0.25 -13.66 -4.35
CA HIS A 112 -1.67 -13.98 -4.53
C HIS A 112 -2.56 -12.74 -4.72
N CYS A 113 -2.06 -11.74 -5.44
CA CYS A 113 -2.77 -10.48 -5.66
C CYS A 113 -4.03 -10.70 -6.50
N PRO A 114 -5.22 -10.24 -6.05
CA PRO A 114 -6.43 -10.44 -6.84
C PRO A 114 -6.38 -9.79 -8.22
N MET A 115 -6.82 -10.52 -9.25
CA MET A 115 -6.89 -10.03 -10.64
C MET A 115 -7.60 -8.67 -10.80
N GLY A 116 -8.55 -8.36 -9.91
CA GLY A 116 -9.22 -7.08 -9.90
C GLY A 116 -8.33 -5.88 -9.57
N ILE A 117 -7.19 -6.09 -8.91
CA ILE A 117 -6.13 -5.11 -8.64
C ILE A 117 -5.15 -5.10 -9.82
N ILE A 118 -4.68 -6.27 -10.25
CA ILE A 118 -3.71 -6.42 -11.36
C ILE A 118 -4.21 -5.71 -12.63
N LYS A 119 -5.49 -5.84 -12.96
CA LYS A 119 -6.11 -5.19 -14.14
C LYS A 119 -6.08 -3.65 -14.11
N LEU A 120 -5.84 -3.03 -12.96
CA LEU A 120 -5.76 -1.57 -12.84
C LEU A 120 -4.33 -1.04 -13.01
N LEU A 121 -3.33 -1.91 -13.00
CA LEU A 121 -1.93 -1.52 -13.00
C LEU A 121 -1.49 -1.04 -14.39
N THR A 122 -0.70 0.03 -14.41
CA THR A 122 -0.12 0.54 -15.65
C THR A 122 0.98 -0.41 -16.14
N PRO A 123 1.13 -0.63 -17.46
CA PRO A 123 2.25 -1.41 -18.00
C PRO A 123 3.60 -0.89 -17.48
N THR A 124 4.53 -1.82 -17.21
CA THR A 124 5.85 -1.50 -16.67
C THR A 124 6.93 -2.33 -17.37
N ALA A 125 8.15 -1.78 -17.45
CA ALA A 125 9.31 -2.47 -17.99
C ALA A 125 10.08 -3.28 -16.93
N SER A 126 9.63 -3.25 -15.67
CA SER A 126 10.24 -4.03 -14.59
C SER A 126 9.88 -5.51 -14.73
N GLU A 127 10.89 -6.35 -14.97
CA GLU A 127 10.72 -7.81 -15.05
C GLU A 127 10.10 -8.37 -13.77
N TYR A 128 10.61 -7.98 -12.59
CA TYR A 128 10.06 -8.41 -11.29
C TYR A 128 8.59 -8.06 -11.10
N ALA A 129 8.18 -6.85 -11.49
CA ALA A 129 6.78 -6.43 -11.37
C ALA A 129 5.89 -7.22 -12.34
N ASN A 130 6.37 -7.50 -13.55
CA ASN A 130 5.62 -8.31 -14.51
C ASN A 130 5.49 -9.77 -14.03
N GLU A 131 6.57 -10.38 -13.53
CA GLU A 131 6.52 -11.72 -12.94
C GLU A 131 5.55 -11.79 -11.75
N TRP A 132 5.53 -10.79 -10.87
CA TRP A 132 4.61 -10.75 -9.74
C TRP A 132 3.14 -10.65 -10.17
N ARG A 133 2.86 -9.95 -11.27
CA ARG A 133 1.51 -9.79 -11.83
C ARG A 133 0.98 -11.04 -12.55
N GLU A 134 1.86 -11.98 -12.90
CA GLU A 134 1.51 -13.22 -13.62
C GLU A 134 1.25 -14.41 -12.68
N ARG A 135 1.62 -14.30 -11.41
CA ARG A 135 1.44 -15.32 -10.36
C ARG A 135 0.08 -15.19 -9.69
#